data_AF-A0A6C0JXN4-F1
#
_entry.id   AF-A0A6C0JXN4-F1
#
_cell.length_a   1.000
_cell.length_b   1.000
_cell.length_c   1.000
_cell.angle_alpha   90.00
_cell.angle_beta   90.00
_cell.angle_gamma   90.00
#
_symmetry.space_group_name_H-M   'P 1'
#
loop_
_entity.id
_entity.type
_entity.pdbx_description
1 polymer ?
#
loop_
_entity_poly.entity_id
_entity_poly.type
_entity_poly.pdbx_seq_one_letter_code
_entity_poly.pdbx_strand_id
1 'polypeptide(L)'
;MTLFSKLFQFVMLITSRHKIDESHGVSHSMDVLHFAHNIYNSELPKHPELLDQERLIYVSAIIHDMCDKKYMNEKEGVYEIEEFLGDKLTPLEIDTTKQIISTISYSTVKKNGFPDLGLYIPAYHIVRESDLLAAYDFDRSMIYHMYKNGETTETAFSNAKELFRTRVLRHERDGLFTTNYAKTYHPYLHSKALSRMNAWDRILSKKY
;
A
#
# COMPACT_ATOMS: atom_id res chain seq x y z
N MET A 1 10.89 23.79 0.60
CA MET A 1 10.08 22.64 0.17
C MET A 1 9.28 22.09 1.33
N THR A 2 7.99 21.80 1.12
CA THR A 2 7.13 21.18 2.14
C THR A 2 7.57 19.74 2.40
N LEU A 3 7.14 19.16 3.53
CA LEU A 3 7.43 17.76 3.86
C LEU A 3 6.96 16.81 2.75
N PHE A 4 5.70 16.94 2.29
CA PHE A 4 5.17 16.11 1.20
C PHE A 4 5.98 16.19 -0.08
N SER A 5 6.42 17.39 -0.50
CA SER A 5 7.27 17.51 -1.68
C SER A 5 8.59 16.76 -1.51
N LYS A 6 9.18 16.76 -0.31
CA LYS A 6 10.40 15.98 -0.02
C LYS A 6 10.11 14.47 -0.04
N LEU A 7 9.00 14.03 0.54
CA LEU A 7 8.60 12.61 0.56
C LEU A 7 8.39 12.07 -0.86
N PHE A 8 7.64 12.77 -1.70
CA PHE A 8 7.40 12.33 -3.08
C PHE A 8 8.68 12.38 -3.94
N GLN A 9 9.57 13.36 -3.73
CA GLN A 9 10.88 13.34 -4.37
C GLN A 9 11.73 12.15 -3.93
N PHE A 10 11.66 11.77 -2.66
CA PHE A 10 12.31 10.57 -2.17
C PHE A 10 11.72 9.31 -2.84
N VAL A 11 10.39 9.18 -2.92
CA VAL A 11 9.75 8.07 -3.64
C VAL A 11 10.20 8.01 -5.10
N MET A 12 10.25 9.15 -5.81
CA MET A 12 10.75 9.23 -7.18
C MET A 12 12.21 8.77 -7.29
N LEU A 13 13.06 9.20 -6.35
CA LEU A 13 14.48 8.83 -6.32
C LEU A 13 14.68 7.32 -6.11
N ILE A 14 14.00 6.73 -5.13
CA ILE A 14 14.07 5.30 -4.83
C ILE A 14 13.50 4.48 -5.98
N THR A 15 12.35 4.88 -6.52
CA THR A 15 11.72 4.25 -7.68
C THR A 15 12.70 4.20 -8.86
N SER A 16 13.34 5.33 -9.17
CA SER A 16 14.34 5.40 -10.24
C SER A 16 15.59 4.56 -9.96
N ARG A 17 16.09 4.57 -8.72
CA ARG A 17 17.34 3.88 -8.36
C ARG A 17 17.19 2.36 -8.40
N HIS A 18 16.07 1.87 -7.88
CA HIS A 18 15.79 0.43 -7.78
C HIS A 18 14.98 -0.12 -8.96
N LYS A 19 14.68 0.73 -9.95
CA LYS A 19 13.85 0.39 -11.12
C LYS A 19 12.52 -0.23 -10.68
N ILE A 20 11.89 0.36 -9.68
CA ILE A 20 10.55 0.00 -9.24
C ILE A 20 9.60 0.41 -10.38
N ASP A 21 8.78 -0.53 -10.84
CA ASP A 21 7.82 -0.24 -11.91
C ASP A 21 6.60 0.54 -11.39
N GLU A 22 5.75 0.99 -12.31
CA GLU A 22 4.60 1.84 -11.99
C GLU A 22 3.62 1.21 -10.99
N SER A 23 3.67 -0.12 -10.81
CA SER A 23 2.79 -0.80 -9.86
C SER A 23 3.11 -0.51 -8.38
N HIS A 24 4.33 -0.08 -8.05
CA HIS A 24 4.75 0.27 -6.69
C HIS A 24 5.47 1.64 -6.64
N GLY A 25 5.35 2.43 -7.71
CA GLY A 25 5.95 3.76 -7.82
C GLY A 25 5.09 4.88 -7.22
N VAL A 26 5.34 6.11 -7.68
CA VAL A 26 4.71 7.34 -7.14
C VAL A 26 3.19 7.32 -7.17
N SER A 27 2.57 6.81 -8.25
CA SER A 27 1.10 6.77 -8.38
C SER A 27 0.46 5.95 -7.27
N HIS A 28 1.04 4.79 -6.93
CA HIS A 28 0.57 3.97 -5.82
C HIS A 28 0.72 4.69 -4.47
N SER A 29 1.86 5.35 -4.22
CA SER A 29 2.02 6.18 -3.02
C SER A 29 0.96 7.28 -2.91
N MET A 30 0.52 7.86 -4.03
CA MET A 30 -0.56 8.85 -4.05
C MET A 30 -1.91 8.21 -3.71
N ASP A 31 -2.24 7.06 -4.31
CA ASP A 31 -3.49 6.34 -4.04
C ASP A 31 -3.59 5.93 -2.56
N VAL A 32 -2.50 5.41 -1.99
CA VAL A 32 -2.43 5.04 -0.57
C VAL A 32 -2.57 6.26 0.33
N LEU A 33 -1.94 7.40 0.00
CA LEU A 33 -2.13 8.64 0.74
C LEU A 33 -3.59 9.11 0.71
N HIS A 34 -4.25 9.04 -0.44
CA HIS A 34 -5.66 9.41 -0.57
C HIS A 34 -6.57 8.52 0.28
N PHE A 35 -6.35 7.20 0.27
CA PHE A 35 -7.09 6.32 1.17
C PHE A 35 -6.78 6.60 2.64
N ALA A 36 -5.52 6.86 2.99
CA ALA A 36 -5.13 7.15 4.37
C ALA A 36 -5.83 8.42 4.88
N HIS A 37 -5.89 9.46 4.05
CA HIS A 37 -6.62 10.69 4.35
C HIS A 37 -8.12 10.43 4.57
N ASN A 38 -8.75 9.65 3.70
CA ASN A 38 -10.19 9.38 3.80
C ASN A 38 -10.53 8.53 5.03
N ILE A 39 -9.72 7.50 5.33
CA ILE A 39 -9.89 6.69 6.53
C ILE A 39 -9.65 7.55 7.77
N TYR A 40 -8.56 8.33 7.81
CA TYR A 40 -8.25 9.24 8.92
C TYR A 40 -9.43 10.16 9.24
N ASN A 41 -9.97 10.88 8.26
CA ASN A 41 -11.09 11.79 8.46
C ASN A 41 -12.37 11.08 8.96
N SER A 42 -12.59 9.85 8.49
CA SER A 42 -13.75 9.04 8.90
C SER A 42 -13.62 8.51 10.34
N GLU A 43 -12.41 8.17 10.77
CA GLU A 43 -12.16 7.57 12.08
C GLU A 43 -11.84 8.62 13.17
N LEU A 44 -11.33 9.80 12.82
CA LEU A 44 -10.97 10.87 13.75
C LEU A 44 -12.07 11.23 14.78
N PRO A 45 -13.37 11.32 14.42
CA PRO A 45 -14.42 11.59 15.40
C PRO A 45 -14.59 10.51 16.48
N LYS A 46 -14.19 9.27 16.16
CA LYS A 46 -14.25 8.11 17.06
C LYS A 46 -12.94 7.87 17.81
N HIS A 47 -11.84 8.36 17.24
CA HIS A 47 -10.47 8.18 17.71
C HIS A 47 -9.73 9.52 17.74
N PRO A 48 -10.03 10.43 18.69
CA PRO A 48 -9.39 11.73 18.77
C PRO A 48 -7.86 11.68 18.91
N GLU A 49 -7.32 10.58 19.44
CA GLU A 49 -5.89 10.30 19.53
C GLU A 49 -5.18 10.27 18.18
N LEU A 50 -5.92 10.11 17.07
CA LEU A 50 -5.38 10.18 15.71
C LEU A 50 -4.84 11.57 15.37
N LEU A 51 -5.32 12.63 16.02
CA LEU A 51 -4.90 14.01 15.75
C LEU A 51 -3.38 14.18 15.88
N ASP A 52 -2.79 13.54 16.90
CA ASP A 52 -1.34 13.56 17.11
C ASP A 52 -0.58 12.58 16.20
N GLN A 53 -1.29 11.71 15.48
CA GLN A 53 -0.73 10.66 14.62
C GLN A 53 -0.86 10.96 13.12
N GLU A 54 -1.55 12.04 12.72
CA GLU A 54 -1.82 12.36 11.30
C GLU A 54 -0.52 12.41 10.46
N ARG A 55 0.50 13.10 10.98
CA ARG A 55 1.79 13.21 10.30
C ARG A 55 2.44 11.84 10.09
N LEU A 56 2.43 11.00 11.12
CA LEU A 56 2.96 9.63 11.07
C LEU A 56 2.22 8.80 10.03
N ILE A 57 0.89 8.90 9.97
CA ILE A 57 0.05 8.18 9.01
C ILE A 57 0.43 8.57 7.58
N TYR A 58 0.48 9.87 7.27
CA TYR A 58 0.75 10.33 5.91
C TYR A 58 2.18 10.03 5.47
N VAL A 59 3.17 10.21 6.36
CA VAL A 59 4.56 9.82 6.06
C VAL A 59 4.62 8.33 5.74
N SER A 60 4.09 7.48 6.63
CA SER A 60 4.10 6.02 6.46
C SER A 60 3.39 5.61 5.17
N ALA A 61 2.22 6.18 4.89
CA ALA A 61 1.45 5.91 3.68
C ALA A 61 2.24 6.21 2.39
N ILE A 62 2.96 7.33 2.34
CA ILE A 62 3.70 7.73 1.13
C ILE A 62 4.90 6.82 0.88
N ILE A 63 5.63 6.43 1.93
CA ILE A 63 6.94 5.76 1.78
C ILE A 63 6.92 4.24 2.00
N HIS A 64 5.79 3.64 2.37
CA HIS A 64 5.73 2.24 2.81
C HIS A 64 6.39 1.24 1.86
N ASP A 65 6.25 1.42 0.54
CA ASP A 65 6.80 0.52 -0.47
C ASP A 65 8.28 0.79 -0.81
N MET A 66 8.88 1.85 -0.24
CA MET A 66 10.27 2.21 -0.48
C MET A 66 11.28 1.30 0.25
N CYS A 67 10.79 0.24 0.89
CA CYS A 67 11.60 -0.85 1.45
C CYS A 67 11.09 -2.25 1.04
N ASP A 68 10.28 -2.36 -0.04
CA ASP A 68 9.70 -3.64 -0.46
C ASP A 68 10.79 -4.63 -0.94
N LYS A 69 10.79 -5.83 -0.32
CA LYS A 69 11.65 -6.98 -0.64
C LYS A 69 11.60 -7.41 -2.11
N LYS A 70 10.53 -7.08 -2.83
CA LYS A 70 10.41 -7.36 -4.27
C LYS A 70 11.47 -6.62 -5.10
N TYR A 71 11.94 -5.46 -4.66
CA TYR A 71 12.83 -4.59 -5.44
C TYR A 71 14.19 -4.34 -4.79
N MET A 72 14.29 -4.52 -3.47
CA MET A 72 15.52 -4.23 -2.73
C MET A 72 15.67 -5.07 -1.47
N ASN A 73 16.80 -4.92 -0.79
CA ASN A 73 16.97 -5.42 0.56
C ASN A 73 16.17 -4.54 1.53
N GLU A 74 15.19 -5.12 2.22
CA GLU A 74 14.32 -4.39 3.16
C GLU A 74 15.11 -3.66 4.25
N LYS A 75 16.19 -4.24 4.79
CA LYS A 75 17.00 -3.58 5.83
C LYS A 75 17.71 -2.35 5.31
N GLU A 76 18.23 -2.41 4.08
CA GLU A 76 18.87 -1.28 3.43
C GLU A 76 17.85 -0.19 3.11
N GLY A 77 16.67 -0.56 2.59
CA GLY A 77 15.58 0.39 2.32
C GLY A 77 15.08 1.08 3.59
N VAL A 78 14.90 0.33 4.68
CA VAL A 78 14.52 0.89 6.00
C VAL A 78 15.59 1.84 6.54
N TYR A 79 16.87 1.50 6.38
CA TYR A 79 17.97 2.39 6.79
C TYR A 79 18.00 3.68 5.96
N GLU A 80 17.79 3.59 4.64
CA GLU A 80 17.73 4.79 3.79
C GLU A 80 16.53 5.69 4.13
N ILE A 81 15.38 5.10 4.47
CA ILE A 81 14.22 5.83 4.98
C ILE A 81 14.56 6.55 6.29
N GLU A 82 15.25 5.89 7.22
CA GLU A 82 15.67 6.47 8.49
C GLU A 82 16.60 7.67 8.30
N GLU A 83 17.65 7.52 7.49
CA GLU A 83 18.58 8.60 7.13
C GLU A 83 17.82 9.77 6.48
N PHE A 84 16.89 9.48 5.58
CA PHE A 84 16.07 10.50 4.93
C PHE A 84 15.12 11.21 5.92
N LEU A 85 14.58 10.54 6.93
CA LEU A 85 13.64 11.12 7.89
C LEU A 85 14.33 11.81 9.09
N GLY A 86 15.62 11.57 9.32
CA GLY A 86 16.35 11.95 10.54
C GLY A 86 16.24 13.42 10.96
N ASP A 87 16.25 14.37 10.02
CA ASP A 87 16.11 15.81 10.28
C ASP A 87 14.64 16.31 10.22
N LYS A 88 13.69 15.43 9.92
CA LYS A 88 12.29 15.78 9.60
C LYS A 88 11.30 15.33 10.67
N LEU A 89 11.63 14.27 11.41
CA LEU A 89 10.76 13.64 12.41
C LEU A 89 11.51 13.38 13.72
N THR A 90 10.77 13.19 14.80
CA THR A 90 11.35 12.78 16.08
C THR A 90 11.83 11.32 16.03
N PRO A 91 12.78 10.91 16.89
CA PRO A 91 13.24 9.52 16.95
C PRO A 91 12.10 8.51 17.15
N LEU A 92 11.09 8.87 17.96
CA LEU A 92 9.91 8.03 18.20
C LEU A 92 9.06 7.87 16.94
N GLU A 93 8.83 8.95 16.19
CA GLU A 93 8.08 8.88 14.93
C GLU A 93 8.82 8.09 13.86
N ILE A 94 10.15 8.22 13.78
CA ILE A 94 10.97 7.44 12.86
C ILE A 94 10.88 5.96 13.19
N ASP A 95 11.07 5.59 14.46
CA ASP A 95 10.96 4.20 14.90
C ASP A 95 9.56 3.63 14.64
N THR A 96 8.51 4.39 14.97
CA THR A 96 7.12 3.97 14.72
C THR A 96 6.85 3.82 13.22
N THR A 97 7.35 4.73 12.39
CA THR A 97 7.24 4.64 10.92
C THR A 97 7.87 3.34 10.43
N LYS A 98 9.09 3.04 10.88
CA LYS A 98 9.83 1.81 10.51
C LYS A 98 9.04 0.56 10.91
N GLN A 99 8.47 0.54 12.11
CA GLN A 99 7.65 -0.57 12.58
C GLN A 99 6.38 -0.74 11.72
N ILE A 100 5.69 0.34 11.38
CA ILE A 100 4.51 0.30 10.50
C ILE A 100 4.89 -0.29 9.15
N ILE A 101 5.82 0.33 8.41
CA ILE A 101 6.12 -0.04 7.02
C ILE A 101 6.68 -1.47 6.90
N SER A 102 7.41 -1.95 7.92
CA SER A 102 7.97 -3.32 7.93
C SER A 102 6.93 -4.40 8.24
N THR A 103 5.74 -4.03 8.75
CA THR A 103 4.75 -4.98 9.26
C THR A 103 3.37 -4.89 8.60
N ILE A 104 3.11 -3.90 7.73
CA ILE A 104 1.79 -3.75 7.08
C ILE A 104 1.47 -4.84 6.05
N SER A 105 2.48 -5.48 5.44
CA SER A 105 2.25 -6.38 4.30
C SER A 105 1.30 -7.53 4.64
N TYR A 106 0.43 -7.89 3.68
CA TYR A 106 -0.51 -9.01 3.84
C TYR A 106 0.18 -10.29 4.32
N SER A 107 1.31 -10.66 3.71
CA SER A 107 2.07 -11.86 4.06
C SER A 107 2.58 -11.84 5.50
N THR A 108 3.02 -10.68 5.98
CA THR A 108 3.49 -10.52 7.36
C THR A 108 2.33 -10.73 8.33
N VAL A 109 1.19 -10.07 8.11
CA VAL A 109 0.02 -10.18 9.00
C VAL A 109 -0.59 -11.57 8.97
N LYS A 110 -0.67 -12.21 7.79
CA LYS A 110 -1.20 -13.56 7.66
C LYS A 110 -0.34 -14.59 8.42
N LYS A 111 0.97 -14.34 8.53
CA LYS A 111 1.91 -15.22 9.25
C LYS A 111 1.96 -14.94 10.76
N ASN A 112 1.99 -13.67 11.15
CA ASN A 112 2.35 -13.25 12.50
C ASN A 112 1.20 -12.60 13.28
N GLY A 113 0.06 -12.34 12.64
CA GLY A 113 -0.98 -11.45 13.18
C GLY A 113 -0.61 -9.97 13.05
N PHE A 114 -1.42 -9.10 13.64
CA PHE A 114 -1.11 -7.68 13.74
C PHE A 114 0.04 -7.46 14.74
N PRO A 115 0.95 -6.50 14.49
CA PRO A 115 1.95 -6.12 15.49
C PRO A 115 1.27 -5.49 16.71
N ASP A 116 1.99 -5.46 17.83
CA ASP A 116 1.64 -4.62 18.97
C ASP A 116 2.41 -3.30 18.88
N LEU A 117 1.70 -2.21 18.63
CA LEU A 117 2.25 -0.85 18.52
C LEU A 117 1.64 0.09 19.59
N GLY A 118 0.99 -0.48 20.61
CA GLY A 118 0.33 0.28 21.67
C GLY A 118 -0.60 1.38 21.12
N LEU A 119 -0.31 2.63 21.47
CA LEU A 119 -1.12 3.80 21.08
C LEU A 119 -1.14 4.06 19.56
N TYR A 120 -0.22 3.49 18.79
CA TYR A 120 -0.10 3.69 17.34
C TYR A 120 -0.81 2.63 16.49
N ILE A 121 -1.52 1.68 17.13
CA ILE A 121 -2.35 0.69 16.43
C ILE A 121 -3.38 1.34 15.49
N PRO A 122 -4.08 2.43 15.86
CA PRO A 122 -4.98 3.13 14.95
C PRO A 122 -4.26 3.65 13.68
N ALA A 123 -3.11 4.33 13.82
CA ALA A 123 -2.32 4.77 12.67
C ALA A 123 -1.86 3.60 11.79
N TYR A 124 -1.43 2.49 12.40
CA TYR A 124 -1.05 1.29 11.68
C TYR A 124 -2.21 0.73 10.83
N HIS A 125 -3.41 0.61 11.41
CA HIS A 125 -4.58 0.13 10.69
C HIS A 125 -4.96 1.07 9.54
N ILE A 126 -4.87 2.39 9.72
CA ILE A 126 -5.13 3.36 8.65
C ILE A 126 -4.16 3.14 7.48
N VAL A 127 -2.85 3.14 7.73
CA VAL A 127 -1.84 2.98 6.67
C VAL A 127 -2.00 1.65 5.95
N ARG A 128 -2.16 0.57 6.72
CA ARG A 128 -2.31 -0.77 6.17
C ARG A 128 -3.58 -0.92 5.34
N GLU A 129 -4.72 -0.49 5.85
CA GLU A 129 -5.98 -0.61 5.13
C GLU A 129 -6.00 0.26 3.88
N SER A 130 -5.27 1.37 3.88
CA SER A 130 -5.06 2.20 2.69
C SER A 130 -4.34 1.44 1.58
N ASP A 131 -3.26 0.73 1.91
CA ASP A 131 -2.56 -0.13 0.95
C ASP A 131 -3.46 -1.28 0.46
N LEU A 132 -4.23 -1.91 1.36
CA LEU A 132 -5.18 -2.96 0.97
C LEU A 132 -6.31 -2.47 0.06
N LEU A 133 -6.79 -1.24 0.24
CA LEU A 133 -7.79 -0.64 -0.64
C LEU A 133 -7.16 -0.29 -2.01
N ALA A 134 -5.94 0.24 -2.04
CA ALA A 134 -5.19 0.48 -3.28
C ALA A 134 -4.84 -0.82 -4.03
N ALA A 135 -4.79 -1.97 -3.35
CA ALA A 135 -4.56 -3.28 -3.97
C ALA A 135 -5.71 -3.76 -4.89
N TYR A 136 -6.89 -3.13 -4.85
CA TYR A 136 -8.00 -3.46 -5.75
C TYR A 136 -7.81 -2.96 -7.19
N ASP A 137 -6.74 -2.22 -7.48
CA ASP A 137 -6.37 -1.90 -8.86
C ASP A 137 -5.84 -3.14 -9.59
N PHE A 138 -6.69 -3.72 -10.44
CA PHE A 138 -6.35 -4.91 -11.22
C PHE A 138 -5.31 -4.62 -12.30
N ASP A 139 -5.36 -3.45 -12.94
CA ASP A 139 -4.44 -3.10 -14.03
C ASP A 139 -3.02 -2.95 -13.46
N ARG A 140 -2.91 -2.37 -12.25
CA ARG A 140 -1.65 -2.30 -11.48
C ARG A 140 -1.02 -3.67 -11.25
N SER A 141 -1.83 -4.68 -10.93
CA SER A 141 -1.34 -6.05 -10.74
C SER A 141 -0.86 -6.68 -12.05
N MET A 142 -1.50 -6.39 -13.19
CA MET A 142 -1.02 -6.86 -14.48
C MET A 142 0.33 -6.21 -14.83
N ILE A 143 0.46 -4.89 -14.63
CA ILE A 143 1.70 -4.14 -14.88
C ILE A 143 2.87 -4.76 -14.10
N TYR A 144 2.67 -5.10 -12.83
CA TYR A 144 3.67 -5.79 -12.02
C TYR A 144 4.17 -7.07 -12.70
N HIS A 145 3.25 -7.95 -13.13
CA HIS A 145 3.62 -9.20 -13.80
C HIS A 145 4.33 -8.98 -15.13
N MET A 146 3.91 -7.99 -15.91
CA MET A 146 4.55 -7.65 -17.19
C MET A 146 5.98 -7.12 -17.00
N TYR A 147 6.18 -6.17 -16.09
CA TYR A 147 7.48 -5.51 -15.90
C TYR A 147 8.44 -6.34 -15.07
N LYS A 148 7.98 -6.88 -13.94
CA LYS A 148 8.86 -7.57 -12.99
C LYS A 148 9.21 -8.98 -13.46
N ASN A 149 8.26 -9.70 -14.03
CA ASN A 149 8.46 -11.09 -14.45
C ASN A 149 8.70 -11.23 -15.96
N GLY A 150 8.59 -10.16 -16.74
CA GLY A 150 8.74 -10.20 -18.20
C GLY A 150 7.63 -11.01 -18.89
N GLU A 151 6.45 -11.09 -18.27
CA GLU A 151 5.35 -11.92 -18.74
C GLU A 151 4.62 -11.26 -19.94
N THR A 152 4.03 -12.08 -20.81
CA THR A 152 3.10 -11.58 -21.83
C THR A 152 1.83 -11.05 -21.18
N THR A 153 1.06 -10.22 -21.89
CA THR A 153 -0.20 -9.67 -21.39
C THR A 153 -1.18 -10.76 -20.93
N GLU A 154 -1.28 -11.88 -21.67
CA GLU A 154 -2.16 -13.01 -21.33
C GLU A 154 -1.70 -13.73 -20.07
N THR A 155 -0.38 -13.94 -19.94
CA THR A 155 0.21 -14.60 -18.77
C THR A 155 0.05 -13.71 -17.54
N ALA A 156 0.36 -12.42 -17.68
CA ALA A 156 0.19 -11.41 -16.64
C ALA A 156 -1.26 -11.28 -16.19
N PHE A 157 -2.21 -11.32 -17.13
CA PHE A 157 -3.63 -11.34 -16.83
C PHE A 157 -4.03 -12.57 -16.01
N SER A 158 -3.60 -13.76 -16.44
CA SER A 158 -3.89 -15.02 -15.74
C SER A 158 -3.32 -15.01 -14.30
N ASN A 159 -2.08 -14.55 -14.15
CA ASN A 159 -1.41 -14.49 -12.85
C ASN A 159 -2.02 -13.42 -11.93
N ALA A 160 -2.37 -12.24 -12.46
CA ALA A 160 -3.09 -11.21 -11.72
C ALA A 160 -4.46 -11.72 -11.27
N LYS A 161 -5.20 -12.45 -12.11
CA LYS A 161 -6.50 -13.06 -11.77
C LYS A 161 -6.36 -14.06 -10.62
N GLU A 162 -5.31 -14.87 -10.64
CA GLU A 162 -5.03 -15.81 -9.55
C GLU A 162 -4.63 -15.09 -8.25
N LEU A 163 -3.81 -14.04 -8.32
CA LEU A 163 -3.47 -13.20 -7.16
C LEU A 163 -4.72 -12.55 -6.56
N PHE A 164 -5.61 -12.02 -7.39
CA PHE A 164 -6.87 -11.44 -6.94
C PHE A 164 -7.74 -12.47 -6.23
N ARG A 165 -7.90 -13.66 -6.81
CA ARG A 165 -8.70 -14.76 -6.25
C ARG A 165 -8.16 -15.26 -4.92
N THR A 166 -6.84 -15.38 -4.80
CA THR A 166 -6.18 -15.98 -3.64
C THR A 166 -5.85 -14.99 -2.53
N ARG A 167 -5.86 -13.68 -2.81
CA ARG A 167 -5.46 -12.64 -1.87
C ARG A 167 -6.39 -11.42 -1.88
N VAL A 168 -6.41 -10.62 -2.95
CA VAL A 168 -7.05 -9.29 -2.92
C VAL A 168 -8.55 -9.35 -2.63
N LEU A 169 -9.27 -10.25 -3.32
CA LEU A 169 -10.72 -10.42 -3.13
C LEU A 169 -11.07 -11.10 -1.80
N ARG A 170 -10.07 -11.58 -1.05
CA ARG A 170 -10.24 -12.23 0.24
C ARG A 170 -9.95 -11.33 1.43
N HIS A 171 -9.49 -10.08 1.22
CA HIS A 171 -9.12 -9.19 2.32
C HIS A 171 -10.20 -9.06 3.41
N GLU A 172 -11.47 -8.91 3.02
CA GLU A 172 -12.60 -8.88 3.97
C GLU A 172 -12.77 -10.22 4.70
N ARG A 173 -12.83 -11.33 3.96
CA ARG A 173 -13.00 -12.68 4.51
C ARG A 173 -11.87 -13.08 5.47
N ASP A 174 -10.66 -12.61 5.19
CA ASP A 174 -9.49 -12.86 6.01
C ASP A 174 -9.40 -11.87 7.20
N GLY A 175 -10.43 -11.03 7.40
CA GLY A 175 -10.58 -10.16 8.58
C GLY A 175 -9.64 -8.95 8.59
N LEU A 176 -9.22 -8.47 7.41
CA LEU A 176 -8.13 -7.50 7.31
C LEU A 176 -8.57 -6.03 7.36
N PHE A 177 -9.89 -5.77 7.35
CA PHE A 177 -10.45 -4.43 7.52
C PHE A 177 -11.01 -4.25 8.93
N THR A 178 -10.48 -3.26 9.65
CA THR A 178 -10.85 -2.92 11.02
C THR A 178 -11.61 -1.60 11.07
N THR A 179 -11.23 -0.62 10.24
CA THR A 179 -11.87 0.70 10.18
C THR A 179 -13.26 0.63 9.54
N ASN A 180 -14.13 1.57 9.91
CA ASN A 180 -15.47 1.64 9.33
C ASN A 180 -15.42 2.09 7.88
N TYR A 181 -14.51 3.01 7.55
CA TYR A 181 -14.30 3.44 6.18
C TYR A 181 -13.95 2.26 5.27
N ALA A 182 -12.95 1.45 5.63
CA ALA A 182 -12.53 0.34 4.77
C ALA A 182 -13.64 -0.71 4.63
N LYS A 183 -14.34 -1.06 5.73
CA LYS A 183 -15.49 -1.98 5.72
C LYS A 183 -16.64 -1.52 4.83
N THR A 184 -16.86 -0.21 4.72
CA THR A 184 -17.96 0.34 3.90
C THR A 184 -17.55 0.57 2.45
N TYR A 185 -16.28 0.90 2.18
CA TYR A 185 -15.81 1.27 0.86
C TYR A 185 -15.26 0.09 0.03
N HIS A 186 -14.72 -0.95 0.68
CA HIS A 186 -14.16 -2.09 -0.05
C HIS A 186 -15.15 -2.83 -0.99
N PRO A 187 -16.48 -2.94 -0.72
CA PRO A 187 -17.39 -3.65 -1.64
C PRO A 187 -17.50 -2.94 -3.00
N TYR A 188 -17.42 -1.61 -3.00
CA TYR A 188 -17.39 -0.81 -4.22
C TYR A 188 -16.11 -1.09 -5.03
N LEU A 189 -14.94 -1.07 -4.36
CA LEU A 189 -13.66 -1.39 -5.01
C LEU A 189 -13.60 -2.83 -5.51
N HIS A 190 -14.15 -3.78 -4.75
CA HIS A 190 -14.30 -5.18 -5.16
C HIS A 190 -15.10 -5.28 -6.46
N SER A 191 -16.26 -4.63 -6.51
CA SER A 191 -17.13 -4.63 -7.71
C SER A 191 -16.45 -3.99 -8.92
N LYS A 192 -15.70 -2.90 -8.70
CA LYS A 192 -14.91 -2.22 -9.73
C LYS A 192 -13.80 -3.12 -10.27
N ALA A 193 -13.08 -3.82 -9.40
CA ALA A 193 -12.04 -4.77 -9.77
C ALA A 193 -12.59 -5.92 -10.63
N LEU A 194 -13.70 -6.56 -10.20
CA LEU A 194 -14.35 -7.60 -10.99
C LEU A 194 -14.81 -7.10 -12.37
N SER A 195 -15.34 -5.88 -12.43
CA SER A 195 -15.74 -5.26 -13.69
C SER A 195 -14.54 -5.05 -14.62
N ARG A 196 -13.39 -4.63 -14.09
CA ARG A 196 -12.14 -4.47 -14.83
C ARG A 196 -11.60 -5.81 -15.33
N MET A 197 -11.59 -6.84 -14.48
CA MET A 197 -11.19 -8.20 -14.84
C MET A 197 -12.04 -8.74 -15.99
N ASN A 198 -13.36 -8.58 -15.91
CA ASN A 198 -14.29 -9.00 -16.96
C ASN A 198 -14.08 -8.23 -18.28
N ALA A 199 -13.67 -6.96 -18.20
CA ALA A 199 -13.31 -6.20 -19.40
C ALA A 199 -12.07 -6.77 -20.08
N TRP A 200 -11.03 -7.12 -19.31
CA TRP A 200 -9.84 -7.79 -19.83
C TRP A 200 -10.13 -9.17 -20.41
N ASP A 201 -10.93 -10.00 -19.74
CA ASP A 201 -11.37 -11.31 -20.27
C ASP A 201 -11.99 -11.13 -21.68
N ARG A 202 -12.85 -10.12 -21.86
CA ARG A 202 -13.45 -9.82 -23.18
C ARG A 202 -12.41 -9.32 -24.19
N ILE A 203 -11.49 -8.46 -23.79
CA ILE A 203 -10.46 -7.91 -24.68
C ILE A 203 -9.55 -9.04 -25.20
N LEU A 204 -9.04 -9.88 -24.30
CA LEU A 204 -8.09 -10.95 -24.62
C LEU A 204 -8.74 -12.14 -25.33
N SER A 205 -10.07 -12.29 -25.22
CA SER A 205 -10.81 -13.29 -25.99
C SER A 205 -10.93 -12.97 -27.50
N LYS A 206 -10.64 -11.72 -27.90
CA LYS A 206 -10.67 -11.33 -29.31
C LYS A 206 -9.41 -11.84 -30.01
N LYS A 207 -9.59 -12.53 -31.12
CA LYS A 207 -8.49 -12.95 -32.00
C LYS A 207 -8.08 -11.76 -32.86
N TYR A 208 -6.99 -11.08 -32.49
CA TYR A 208 -6.27 -10.15 -33.35
C TYR A 208 -5.04 -10.84 -33.94
#